data_AF-A0A2Z5GBU8-F1
#
_entry.id   AF-A0A2Z5GBU8-F1
#
_cell.length_a   1.000
_cell.length_b   1.000
_cell.length_c   1.000
_cell.angle_alpha   90.00
_cell.angle_beta   90.00
_cell.angle_gamma   90.00
#
_symmetry.space_group_name_H-M   'P 1'
#
loop_
_entity.id
_entity.type
_entity.pdbx_description
1 polymer ?
#
loop_
_entity_poly.entity_id
_entity_poly.type
_entity_poly.pdbx_seq_one_letter_code
_entity_poly.pdbx_strand_id
1 'polypeptide(L)'
;AEVACMAAVFNIQLRTGCFCNPGACQWFLKLSNSDIYKQYESGHICSDYNDLIDGLPTGAVRVSFGYMTRKQDVDKIISMIKECYLSSPEERLQRMEIGNLPKALKHIPERLKPHLKEICIYPIKSCGAFKVTDSWRLTNTGFLYDRHWMIVDASGMAITQKHQTRLCLIRPVINRHKGIMELTFTGMESVYVDLECVEKEADVIDASICQSKVCDDMVTGYDCGNEVAHWLTDCLGIKGLRLVKKCAKRRTPTGSVKDIALCNQAQFLLINRSSVRWLTKRISTEMEPLPHTIDRFRANLVIETQTALEEMDFEALIIGETEL
;
A
#
# COMPACT_ATOMS: atom_id res chain seq x y z
N ALA A 1 2.64 16.84 19.29
CA ALA A 1 1.18 16.89 19.11
C ALA A 1 0.50 15.81 19.95
N GLU A 2 0.81 14.53 19.74
CA GLU A 2 0.19 13.39 20.43
C GLU A 2 0.28 13.48 21.96
N VAL A 3 1.48 13.76 22.50
CA VAL A 3 1.68 13.85 23.96
C VAL A 3 0.84 14.97 24.60
N ALA A 4 0.61 16.07 23.89
CA ALA A 4 -0.27 17.14 24.36
C ALA A 4 -1.72 16.68 24.43
N CYS A 5 -2.15 15.86 23.46
CA CYS A 5 -3.47 15.25 23.40
C CYS A 5 -3.69 14.31 24.61
N MET A 6 -2.76 13.40 24.86
CA MET A 6 -2.84 12.49 26.03
C MET A 6 -2.81 13.25 27.35
N ALA A 7 -1.94 14.26 27.47
CA ALA A 7 -1.89 15.09 28.66
C ALA A 7 -3.25 15.77 28.94
N ALA A 8 -3.91 16.29 27.91
CA ALA A 8 -5.24 16.88 28.05
C ALA A 8 -6.29 15.87 28.55
N VAL A 9 -6.28 14.63 28.05
CA VAL A 9 -7.17 13.55 28.52
C VAL A 9 -6.99 13.28 30.02
N PHE A 10 -5.75 13.35 30.51
CA PHE A 10 -5.41 13.14 31.92
C PHE A 10 -5.52 14.42 32.77
N ASN A 11 -6.09 15.51 32.23
CA ASN A 11 -6.17 16.82 32.87
C ASN A 11 -4.80 17.40 33.29
N ILE A 12 -3.79 17.17 32.45
CA ILE A 12 -2.42 17.64 32.63
C ILE A 12 -2.18 18.75 31.60
N GLN A 13 -1.83 19.95 32.09
CA GLN A 13 -1.49 21.06 31.22
C GLN A 13 0.02 21.05 30.93
N LEU A 14 0.39 20.61 29.74
CA LEU A 14 1.78 20.66 29.26
C LEU A 14 1.97 21.78 28.25
N ARG A 15 3.14 22.42 28.31
CA ARG A 15 3.66 23.19 27.18
C ARG A 15 4.47 22.26 26.31
N THR A 16 3.98 22.00 25.10
CA THR A 16 4.67 21.16 24.12
C THR A 16 5.15 22.02 22.95
N GLY A 17 6.30 21.68 22.40
CA GLY A 17 6.86 22.29 21.21
C GLY A 17 8.14 21.59 20.80
N CYS A 18 8.49 21.66 19.52
CA CYS A 18 9.75 21.14 19.02
C CYS A 18 10.92 22.03 19.44
N PHE A 19 12.13 21.49 19.40
CA PHE A 19 13.33 22.29 19.61
C PHE A 19 13.54 23.20 18.41
N CYS A 20 13.76 24.50 18.64
CA CYS A 20 14.10 25.44 17.56
C CYS A 20 15.45 25.10 16.90
N ASN A 21 16.31 24.36 17.61
CA ASN A 21 17.59 23.88 17.11
C ASN A 21 17.49 22.38 16.80
N PRO A 22 17.47 21.99 15.51
CA PRO A 22 17.37 20.58 15.13
C PRO A 22 18.63 19.79 15.49
N GLY A 23 19.78 20.43 15.72
CA GLY A 23 21.05 19.73 16.00
C GLY A 23 21.02 18.86 17.25
N ALA A 24 20.29 19.26 18.30
CA ALA A 24 20.12 18.44 19.50
C ALA A 24 19.30 17.17 19.21
N CYS A 25 18.20 17.31 18.47
CA CYS A 25 17.36 16.20 18.04
C CYS A 25 18.12 15.29 17.07
N GLN A 26 18.84 15.87 16.12
CA GLN A 26 19.68 15.18 15.16
C GLN A 26 20.69 14.28 15.85
N TRP A 27 21.43 14.83 16.82
CA TRP A 27 22.43 14.09 17.57
C TRP A 27 21.80 12.96 18.40
N PHE A 28 20.76 13.27 19.18
CA PHE A 28 20.14 12.30 20.08
C PHE A 28 19.43 11.15 19.34
N LEU A 29 18.70 11.49 18.27
CA LEU A 29 17.95 10.53 17.45
C LEU A 29 18.82 9.88 16.36
N LYS A 30 20.11 10.26 16.28
CA LYS A 30 21.08 9.78 15.27
C LYS A 30 20.59 9.99 13.83
N LEU A 31 19.95 11.14 13.58
CA LEU A 31 19.48 11.50 12.25
C LEU A 31 20.65 11.98 11.39
N SER A 32 20.66 11.57 10.13
CA SER A 32 21.65 12.04 9.16
C SER A 32 21.31 13.45 8.66
N ASN A 33 22.27 14.13 8.04
CA ASN A 33 22.02 15.44 7.42
C ASN A 33 20.93 15.36 6.34
N SER A 34 20.83 14.25 5.62
CA SER A 34 19.79 14.05 4.62
C SER A 34 18.41 13.83 5.24
N ASP A 35 18.33 13.22 6.43
CA ASP A 35 17.06 13.12 7.16
C ASP A 35 16.56 14.49 7.59
N ILE A 36 17.44 15.35 8.12
CA ILE A 36 17.08 16.73 8.48
C ILE A 36 16.61 17.52 7.25
N TYR A 37 17.27 17.34 6.11
CA TYR A 37 16.87 17.99 4.87
C TYR A 37 15.49 17.50 4.39
N LYS A 38 15.22 16.19 4.44
CA LYS A 38 13.90 15.63 4.11
C LYS A 38 12.80 16.14 5.05
N GLN A 39 13.10 16.26 6.34
CA GLN A 39 12.15 16.84 7.29
C GLN A 39 11.78 18.27 6.88
N TYR A 40 12.78 19.08 6.52
CA TYR A 40 12.57 20.43 6.01
C TYR A 40 11.73 20.43 4.71
N GLU A 41 12.07 19.57 3.74
CA GLU A 41 11.29 19.42 2.49
C GLU A 41 9.85 18.96 2.72
N SER A 42 9.60 18.15 3.76
CA SER A 42 8.23 17.77 4.17
C SER A 42 7.47 18.88 4.92
N GLY A 43 8.09 20.07 5.05
CA GLY A 43 7.49 21.24 5.70
C GLY A 43 7.62 21.23 7.22
N HIS A 44 8.59 20.49 7.78
CA HIS A 44 8.80 20.47 9.23
C HIS A 44 9.32 21.82 9.72
N ILE A 45 8.61 22.40 10.68
CA ILE A 45 9.01 23.65 11.32
C ILE A 45 8.87 23.55 12.82
N CYS A 46 9.56 24.44 13.53
CA CYS A 46 9.38 24.55 14.97
C CYS A 46 7.90 24.83 15.30
N SER A 47 7.38 24.10 16.28
CA SER A 47 5.99 24.20 16.76
C SER A 47 4.91 23.73 15.79
N ASP A 48 5.26 22.98 14.74
CA ASP A 48 4.26 22.23 13.99
C ASP A 48 3.69 21.03 14.79
N TYR A 49 2.81 20.28 14.15
CA TYR A 49 2.18 19.08 14.73
C TYR A 49 2.74 17.77 14.14
N ASN A 50 3.91 17.81 13.49
CA ASN A 50 4.55 16.66 12.85
C ASN A 50 5.51 15.98 13.84
N ASP A 51 4.96 15.14 14.71
CA ASP A 51 5.75 14.39 15.71
C ASP A 51 6.63 13.30 15.08
N LEU A 52 6.14 12.74 13.98
CA LEU A 52 6.81 11.73 13.18
C LEU A 52 6.85 12.23 11.74
N ILE A 53 8.03 12.20 11.12
CA ILE A 53 8.17 12.34 9.68
C ILE A 53 8.69 11.02 9.21
N ASP A 54 7.95 10.36 8.32
CA ASP A 54 8.38 9.10 7.77
C ASP A 54 8.62 8.04 8.90
N GLY A 55 7.75 8.04 9.91
CA GLY A 55 7.86 7.16 11.10
C GLY A 55 9.08 7.41 11.98
N LEU A 56 9.90 8.43 11.67
CA LEU A 56 11.02 8.85 12.51
C LEU A 56 10.58 9.99 13.44
N PRO A 57 10.91 9.92 14.74
CA PRO A 57 10.69 11.04 15.64
C PRO A 57 11.44 12.27 15.16
N THR A 58 10.81 13.42 15.30
CA THR A 58 11.36 14.72 14.90
C THR A 58 11.88 15.52 16.09
N GLY A 59 11.58 15.09 17.32
CA GLY A 59 11.93 15.81 18.53
C GLY A 59 11.90 14.98 19.81
N ALA A 60 11.90 15.67 20.94
CA ALA A 60 11.73 15.06 22.27
C ALA A 60 10.78 15.90 23.12
N VAL A 61 10.11 15.25 24.08
CA VAL A 61 9.24 15.93 25.04
C VAL A 61 9.99 16.13 26.35
N ARG A 62 10.02 17.38 26.82
CA ARG A 62 10.57 17.76 28.11
C ARG A 62 9.45 18.21 29.04
N VAL A 63 9.36 17.59 30.21
CA VAL A 63 8.49 18.04 31.31
C VAL A 63 9.36 18.71 32.36
N SER A 64 8.95 19.90 32.83
CA SER A 64 9.63 20.64 33.88
C SER A 64 8.67 20.88 35.03
N PHE A 65 9.12 20.62 36.24
CA PHE A 65 8.32 20.78 37.46
C PHE A 65 8.60 22.14 38.11
N GLY A 66 7.54 22.78 38.57
CA GLY A 66 7.63 24.05 39.29
C GLY A 66 7.75 23.81 40.79
N TYR A 67 8.07 24.87 41.54
CA TYR A 67 8.19 24.81 43.00
C TYR A 67 6.93 24.24 43.70
N MET A 68 5.74 24.53 43.17
CA MET A 68 4.46 24.08 43.74
C MET A 68 4.06 22.65 43.33
N THR A 69 4.85 21.96 42.51
CA THR A 69 4.56 20.58 42.09
C THR A 69 4.58 19.65 43.30
N ARG A 70 3.50 18.89 43.49
CA ARG A 70 3.40 17.85 44.51
C ARG A 70 3.77 16.49 43.92
N LYS A 71 4.13 15.53 44.77
CA LYS A 71 4.37 14.14 44.35
C LYS A 71 3.19 13.57 43.54
N GLN A 72 1.96 13.86 43.97
CA GLN A 72 0.74 13.42 43.27
C GLN A 72 0.65 13.92 41.82
N ASP A 73 1.19 15.11 41.52
CA ASP A 73 1.21 15.65 40.16
C ASP A 73 2.21 14.87 39.29
N VAL A 74 3.36 14.51 39.86
CA VAL A 74 4.35 13.64 39.20
C VAL A 74 3.77 12.25 38.97
N ASP A 75 3.09 11.68 39.97
CA ASP A 75 2.46 10.37 39.87
C ASP A 75 1.40 10.34 38.77
N LYS A 76 0.62 11.42 38.58
CA LYS A 76 -0.33 11.57 37.46
C LYS A 76 0.36 11.52 36.10
N ILE A 77 1.49 12.21 35.93
CA ILE A 77 2.26 12.17 34.67
C ILE A 77 2.80 10.75 34.42
N ILE A 78 3.29 10.08 35.46
CA ILE A 78 3.79 8.70 35.34
C ILE A 78 2.64 7.74 34.99
N SER A 79 1.46 7.88 35.60
CA SER A 79 0.26 7.10 35.26
C SER A 79 -0.14 7.33 33.80
N MET A 80 -0.20 8.58 33.34
CA MET A 80 -0.44 8.89 31.93
C MET A 80 0.59 8.17 31.03
N ILE A 81 1.89 8.25 31.31
CA ILE A 81 2.91 7.59 30.48
C ILE A 81 2.68 6.08 30.44
N LYS A 82 2.43 5.44 31.59
CA LYS A 82 2.19 4.00 31.67
C LYS A 82 0.94 3.58 30.91
N GLU A 83 -0.17 4.27 31.14
CA GLU A 83 -1.47 3.92 30.54
C GLU A 83 -1.59 4.26 29.05
N CYS A 84 -0.76 5.18 28.55
CA CYS A 84 -0.81 5.62 27.17
C CYS A 84 0.28 4.96 26.32
N TYR A 85 1.52 4.93 26.81
CA TYR A 85 2.69 4.57 26.00
C TYR A 85 3.29 3.19 26.36
N LEU A 86 2.72 2.49 27.35
CA LEU A 86 2.96 1.06 27.57
C LEU A 86 1.72 0.21 27.18
N SER A 87 0.70 0.84 26.61
CA SER A 87 -0.50 0.23 26.03
C SER A 87 -0.36 0.08 24.52
N SER A 88 -1.27 -0.67 23.89
CA SER A 88 -1.29 -0.78 22.44
C SER A 88 -1.68 0.56 21.77
N PRO A 89 -1.28 0.81 20.50
CA PRO A 89 -1.69 2.00 19.77
C PRO A 89 -3.22 2.19 19.72
N GLU A 90 -3.99 1.10 19.62
CA GLU A 90 -5.44 1.10 19.58
C GLU A 90 -6.05 1.57 20.90
N GLU A 91 -5.62 1.00 22.02
CA GLU A 91 -6.05 1.40 23.37
C GLU A 91 -5.74 2.88 23.63
N ARG A 92 -4.56 3.32 23.19
CA ARG A 92 -4.13 4.71 23.29
C ARG A 92 -5.01 5.65 22.46
N LEU A 93 -5.38 5.26 21.24
CA LEU A 93 -6.27 6.04 20.37
C LEU A 93 -7.69 6.14 20.95
N GLN A 94 -8.25 5.04 21.46
CA GLN A 94 -9.58 5.03 22.08
C GLN A 94 -9.68 6.02 23.24
N ARG A 95 -8.63 6.12 24.07
CA ARG A 95 -8.57 7.09 25.16
C ARG A 95 -8.65 8.54 24.68
N MET A 96 -8.06 8.86 23.53
CA MET A 96 -8.15 10.21 22.94
C MET A 96 -9.56 10.54 22.45
N GLU A 97 -10.28 9.55 21.92
CA GLU A 97 -11.64 9.74 21.40
C GLU A 97 -12.68 9.90 22.51
N ILE A 98 -12.49 9.21 23.64
CA ILE A 98 -13.38 9.29 24.81
C ILE A 98 -13.23 10.66 25.53
N GLY A 99 -12.05 11.28 25.45
CA GLY A 99 -11.75 12.54 26.13
C GLY A 99 -12.33 13.76 25.43
N ASN A 100 -12.89 14.70 26.20
CA ASN A 100 -13.23 16.03 25.69
C ASN A 100 -11.96 16.86 25.43
N LEU A 101 -11.35 16.68 24.26
CA LEU A 101 -10.15 17.41 23.86
C LEU A 101 -10.43 18.91 23.66
N PRO A 102 -9.51 19.80 24.09
CA PRO A 102 -9.55 21.21 23.74
C PRO A 102 -9.62 21.39 22.22
N LYS A 103 -10.33 22.43 21.74
CA LYS A 103 -10.52 22.70 20.29
C LYS A 103 -9.20 22.67 19.49
N ALA A 104 -8.11 23.14 20.08
CA ALA A 104 -6.79 23.16 19.43
C ALA A 104 -6.18 21.76 19.17
N LEU A 105 -6.62 20.72 19.89
CA LEU A 105 -6.06 19.36 19.82
C LEU A 105 -7.00 18.36 19.12
N LYS A 106 -8.24 18.75 18.81
CA LYS A 106 -9.26 17.85 18.23
C LYS A 106 -8.87 17.21 16.89
N HIS A 107 -7.99 17.83 16.12
CA HIS A 107 -7.55 17.34 14.82
C HIS A 107 -6.40 16.31 14.92
N ILE A 108 -5.79 16.14 16.09
CA ILE A 108 -4.61 15.29 16.27
C ILE A 108 -4.96 13.79 16.20
N PRO A 109 -6.02 13.29 16.88
CA PRO A 109 -6.36 11.87 16.84
C PRO A 109 -6.58 11.34 15.42
N GLU A 110 -7.21 12.14 14.55
CA GLU A 110 -7.43 11.77 13.15
C GLU A 110 -6.10 11.49 12.43
N ARG A 111 -5.07 12.32 12.66
CA ARG A 111 -3.75 12.14 12.06
C ARG A 111 -2.99 10.91 12.55
N LEU A 112 -3.38 10.38 13.71
CA LEU A 112 -2.76 9.24 14.36
C LEU A 112 -3.38 7.91 13.96
N LYS A 113 -4.57 7.92 13.35
CA LYS A 113 -5.22 6.72 12.81
C LYS A 113 -4.44 6.15 11.62
N PRO A 114 -4.55 4.84 11.35
CA PRO A 114 -4.13 4.28 10.08
C PRO A 114 -4.83 4.96 8.91
N HIS A 115 -4.08 5.26 7.85
CA HIS A 115 -4.63 5.86 6.63
C HIS A 115 -4.31 5.00 5.41
N LEU A 116 -5.31 4.81 4.54
CA LEU A 116 -5.07 4.30 3.20
C LEU A 116 -4.38 5.38 2.35
N LYS A 117 -3.23 5.05 1.76
CA LYS A 117 -2.46 5.96 0.92
C LYS A 117 -2.63 5.66 -0.56
N GLU A 118 -2.60 4.39 -0.93
CA GLU A 118 -2.69 3.99 -2.33
C GLU A 118 -3.55 2.72 -2.47
N ILE A 119 -4.37 2.70 -3.52
CA ILE A 119 -5.00 1.49 -4.03
C ILE A 119 -4.34 1.17 -5.38
N CYS A 120 -3.84 -0.04 -5.50
CA CYS A 120 -3.11 -0.53 -6.66
C CYS A 120 -3.81 -1.75 -7.24
N ILE A 121 -4.01 -1.73 -8.55
CA ILE A 121 -4.60 -2.81 -9.31
C ILE A 121 -3.55 -3.32 -10.28
N TYR A 122 -3.49 -4.62 -10.50
CA TYR A 122 -2.58 -5.22 -11.46
C TYR A 122 -3.42 -5.98 -12.49
N PRO A 123 -3.97 -5.26 -13.49
CA PRO A 123 -4.87 -5.86 -14.47
C PRO A 123 -4.27 -7.08 -15.16
N ILE A 124 -3.01 -6.96 -15.60
CA ILE A 124 -2.26 -8.03 -16.25
C ILE A 124 -1.28 -8.64 -15.26
N LYS A 125 -1.30 -9.97 -15.12
CA LYS A 125 -0.34 -10.72 -14.31
C LYS A 125 1.09 -10.34 -14.69
N SER A 126 1.93 -10.13 -13.67
CA SER A 126 3.34 -9.77 -13.82
C SER A 126 3.67 -8.41 -14.44
N CYS A 127 2.67 -7.61 -14.86
CA CYS A 127 2.87 -6.27 -15.39
C CYS A 127 2.79 -5.18 -14.31
N GLY A 128 3.01 -3.91 -14.68
CA GLY A 128 2.96 -2.75 -13.79
C GLY A 128 1.59 -2.53 -13.12
N ALA A 129 1.59 -1.74 -12.05
CA ALA A 129 0.37 -1.35 -11.33
C ALA A 129 -0.37 -0.22 -12.05
N PHE A 130 -1.70 -0.27 -11.98
CA PHE A 130 -2.59 0.86 -12.16
C PHE A 130 -2.93 1.45 -10.78
N LYS A 131 -2.51 2.69 -10.52
CA LYS A 131 -2.79 3.39 -9.25
C LYS A 131 -4.13 4.11 -9.35
N VAL A 132 -5.06 3.77 -8.48
CA VAL A 132 -6.40 4.37 -8.44
C VAL A 132 -6.32 5.76 -7.83
N THR A 133 -6.97 6.73 -8.47
CA THR A 133 -7.05 8.12 -8.00
C THR A 133 -8.38 8.47 -7.33
N ASP A 134 -9.42 7.68 -7.58
CA ASP A 134 -10.79 7.87 -7.11
C ASP A 134 -11.29 6.63 -6.34
N SER A 135 -12.54 6.19 -6.58
CA SER A 135 -13.10 4.98 -6.00
C SER A 135 -12.97 3.78 -6.93
N TRP A 136 -12.76 2.61 -6.34
CA TRP A 136 -12.74 1.35 -7.09
C TRP A 136 -13.77 0.34 -6.59
N ARG A 137 -14.34 -0.41 -7.52
CA ARG A 137 -15.36 -1.41 -7.22
C ARG A 137 -14.70 -2.68 -6.70
N LEU A 138 -15.25 -3.21 -5.62
CA LEU A 138 -14.93 -4.53 -5.10
C LEU A 138 -15.82 -5.60 -5.73
N THR A 139 -15.26 -6.79 -5.88
CA THR A 139 -15.92 -8.01 -6.35
C THR A 139 -15.63 -9.14 -5.37
N ASN A 140 -16.29 -10.28 -5.54
CA ASN A 140 -16.06 -11.47 -4.71
C ASN A 140 -14.62 -12.02 -4.81
N THR A 141 -13.83 -11.56 -5.78
CA THR A 141 -12.47 -12.03 -6.04
C THR A 141 -11.40 -10.96 -5.79
N GLY A 142 -11.76 -9.77 -5.34
CA GLY A 142 -10.83 -8.66 -5.12
C GLY A 142 -11.31 -7.35 -5.78
N PHE A 143 -10.37 -6.51 -6.21
CA PHE A 143 -10.72 -5.33 -7.00
C PHE A 143 -11.20 -5.73 -8.40
N LEU A 144 -12.21 -5.02 -8.93
CA LEU A 144 -12.66 -5.20 -10.31
C LEU A 144 -11.46 -5.07 -11.25
N TYR A 145 -11.31 -6.03 -12.18
CA TYR A 145 -10.23 -6.11 -13.16
C TYR A 145 -8.85 -6.53 -12.62
N ASP A 146 -8.70 -6.78 -11.33
CA ASP A 146 -7.43 -7.15 -10.75
C ASP A 146 -7.04 -8.59 -11.13
N ARG A 147 -5.87 -8.74 -11.80
CA ARG A 147 -5.36 -10.00 -12.36
C ARG A 147 -6.39 -10.70 -13.24
N HIS A 148 -7.10 -9.96 -14.09
CA HIS A 148 -8.03 -10.51 -15.06
C HIS A 148 -7.36 -10.94 -16.38
N TRP A 149 -6.15 -10.48 -16.65
CA TRP A 149 -5.40 -10.82 -17.85
C TRP A 149 -4.05 -11.44 -17.54
N MET A 150 -3.50 -12.18 -18.50
CA MET A 150 -2.14 -12.69 -18.46
C MET A 150 -1.55 -12.74 -19.87
N ILE A 151 -0.23 -12.63 -19.95
CA ILE A 151 0.51 -12.80 -21.20
C ILE A 151 0.97 -14.25 -21.28
N VAL A 152 0.70 -14.91 -22.40
CA VAL A 152 1.12 -16.28 -22.67
C VAL A 152 2.06 -16.32 -23.88
N ASP A 153 2.93 -17.31 -23.91
CA ASP A 153 3.75 -17.59 -25.09
C ASP A 153 3.01 -18.46 -26.14
N ALA A 154 3.72 -18.82 -27.20
CA ALA A 154 3.17 -19.63 -28.30
C ALA A 154 2.75 -21.06 -27.87
N SER A 155 3.21 -21.53 -26.71
CA SER A 155 2.80 -22.81 -26.12
C SER A 155 1.58 -22.68 -25.20
N GLY A 156 1.06 -21.46 -25.00
CA GLY A 156 -0.02 -21.19 -24.05
C GLY A 156 0.45 -21.12 -22.60
N MET A 157 1.76 -21.04 -22.35
CA MET A 157 2.31 -20.93 -21.00
C MET A 157 2.33 -19.47 -20.55
N ALA A 158 1.81 -19.19 -19.35
CA ALA A 158 1.84 -17.85 -18.78
C ALA A 158 3.27 -17.37 -18.49
N ILE A 159 3.65 -16.22 -19.04
CA ILE A 159 4.96 -15.61 -18.79
C ILE A 159 4.93 -14.90 -17.44
N THR A 160 5.97 -15.12 -16.64
CA THR A 160 6.11 -14.51 -15.32
C THR A 160 7.23 -13.47 -15.29
N GLN A 161 7.10 -12.50 -14.39
CA GLN A 161 8.11 -11.47 -14.16
C GLN A 161 9.47 -12.05 -13.75
N LYS A 162 9.50 -13.25 -13.15
CA LYS A 162 10.75 -13.94 -12.77
C LYS A 162 11.57 -14.35 -13.99
N HIS A 163 10.90 -14.70 -15.08
CA HIS A 163 11.56 -15.10 -16.33
C HIS A 163 11.78 -13.90 -17.26
N GLN A 164 10.79 -13.00 -17.36
CA GLN A 164 10.87 -11.78 -18.16
C GLN A 164 10.61 -10.55 -17.28
N THR A 165 11.69 -9.93 -16.79
CA THR A 165 11.60 -8.77 -15.89
C THR A 165 11.00 -7.54 -16.57
N ARG A 166 11.16 -7.40 -17.89
CA ARG A 166 10.61 -6.26 -18.67
C ARG A 166 9.09 -6.17 -18.64
N LEU A 167 8.38 -7.22 -18.19
CA LEU A 167 6.94 -7.19 -17.99
C LEU A 167 6.51 -6.04 -17.06
N CYS A 168 7.32 -5.67 -16.05
CA CYS A 168 6.96 -4.56 -15.16
C CYS A 168 6.96 -3.18 -15.83
N LEU A 169 7.56 -3.06 -17.02
CA LEU A 169 7.55 -1.83 -17.81
C LEU A 169 6.26 -1.66 -18.61
N ILE A 170 5.50 -2.74 -18.82
CA ILE A 170 4.15 -2.68 -19.39
C ILE A 170 3.22 -2.13 -18.32
N ARG A 171 2.68 -0.94 -18.54
CA ARG A 171 1.79 -0.25 -17.58
C ARG A 171 0.37 -0.18 -18.13
N PRO A 172 -0.56 -0.95 -17.53
CA PRO A 172 -1.98 -0.87 -17.88
C PRO A 172 -2.64 0.34 -17.21
N VAL A 173 -3.52 1.02 -17.92
CA VAL A 173 -4.35 2.13 -17.45
C VAL A 173 -5.80 1.83 -17.83
N ILE A 174 -6.68 1.67 -16.83
CA ILE A 174 -8.08 1.32 -17.06
C ILE A 174 -8.92 2.59 -17.16
N ASN A 175 -9.65 2.74 -18.26
CA ASN A 175 -10.69 3.75 -18.43
C ASN A 175 -12.07 3.11 -18.45
N ARG A 176 -12.74 3.09 -17.29
CA ARG A 176 -14.07 2.47 -17.12
C ARG A 176 -15.15 3.14 -17.97
N HIS A 177 -15.09 4.46 -18.14
CA HIS A 177 -16.09 5.21 -18.90
C HIS A 177 -16.02 4.91 -20.40
N LYS A 178 -14.81 4.70 -20.92
CA LYS A 178 -14.58 4.33 -22.32
C LYS A 178 -14.67 2.83 -22.57
N GLY A 179 -14.70 2.01 -21.52
CA GLY A 179 -14.71 0.54 -21.65
C GLY A 179 -13.38 -0.03 -22.17
N ILE A 180 -12.26 0.68 -22.00
CA ILE A 180 -10.94 0.28 -22.55
C ILE A 180 -9.85 0.25 -21.47
N MET A 181 -8.85 -0.61 -21.68
CA MET A 181 -7.57 -0.61 -21.00
C MET A 181 -6.48 -0.19 -21.98
N GLU A 182 -5.80 0.90 -21.70
CA GLU A 182 -4.62 1.33 -22.43
C GLU A 182 -3.38 0.63 -21.87
N LEU A 183 -2.53 0.09 -22.74
CA LEU A 183 -1.23 -0.47 -22.38
C LEU A 183 -0.14 0.44 -22.89
N THR A 184 0.74 0.85 -21.99
CA THR A 184 1.87 1.73 -22.30
C THR A 184 3.20 1.00 -22.04
N PHE A 185 4.20 1.33 -22.85
CA PHE A 185 5.57 0.85 -22.71
C PHE A 185 6.54 1.97 -23.13
N THR A 186 7.64 2.14 -22.40
CA THR A 186 8.55 3.28 -22.60
C THR A 186 9.05 3.35 -24.04
N GLY A 187 8.81 4.48 -24.71
CA GLY A 187 9.29 4.75 -26.07
C GLY A 187 8.44 4.12 -27.19
N MET A 188 7.23 3.65 -26.89
CA MET A 188 6.30 3.07 -27.86
C MET A 188 4.93 3.75 -27.78
N GLU A 189 4.20 3.72 -28.90
CA GLU A 189 2.79 4.12 -28.92
C GLU A 189 1.95 3.11 -28.13
N SER A 190 0.91 3.60 -27.46
CA SER A 190 0.00 2.77 -26.67
C SER A 190 -0.84 1.85 -27.55
N VAL A 191 -1.21 0.69 -27.01
CA VAL A 191 -2.25 -0.18 -27.58
C VAL A 191 -3.46 -0.23 -26.64
N TYR A 192 -4.64 -0.46 -27.20
CA TYR A 192 -5.90 -0.46 -26.45
C TYR A 192 -6.52 -1.86 -26.45
N VAL A 193 -7.11 -2.22 -25.31
CA VAL A 193 -7.80 -3.50 -25.10
C VAL A 193 -9.20 -3.23 -24.60
N ASP A 194 -10.21 -3.80 -25.25
CA ASP A 194 -11.60 -3.67 -24.77
C ASP A 194 -11.78 -4.42 -23.44
N LEU A 195 -12.34 -3.73 -22.44
CA LEU A 195 -12.65 -4.32 -21.14
C LEU A 195 -13.79 -5.33 -21.24
N GLU A 196 -14.69 -5.16 -22.20
CA GLU A 196 -15.85 -6.00 -22.48
C GLU A 196 -15.68 -6.73 -23.81
N CYS A 197 -14.61 -7.54 -23.98
CA CYS A 197 -14.52 -8.42 -25.14
C CYS A 197 -15.82 -9.24 -25.32
N VAL A 198 -16.40 -9.16 -26.51
CA VAL A 198 -17.55 -9.97 -26.94
C VAL A 198 -17.09 -11.42 -26.99
N GLU A 199 -17.75 -12.29 -26.23
CA GLU A 199 -17.48 -13.73 -26.20
C GLU A 199 -17.70 -14.33 -27.60
N LYS A 200 -16.62 -14.48 -28.37
CA LYS A 200 -16.63 -15.26 -29.62
C LYS A 200 -15.96 -16.60 -29.33
N GLU A 201 -16.63 -17.70 -29.62
CA GLU A 201 -16.11 -19.06 -29.40
C GLU A 201 -14.78 -19.33 -30.14
N ALA A 202 -14.50 -18.58 -31.21
CA ALA A 202 -13.28 -18.71 -32.02
C ALA A 202 -12.00 -18.16 -31.34
N ASP A 203 -12.11 -17.38 -30.28
CA ASP A 203 -10.98 -16.68 -29.64
C ASP A 203 -10.55 -17.31 -28.30
N VAL A 204 -11.05 -18.52 -27.98
CA VAL A 204 -10.72 -19.21 -26.72
C VAL A 204 -9.33 -19.84 -26.79
N ILE A 205 -8.46 -19.46 -25.85
CA ILE A 205 -7.14 -20.03 -25.64
C ILE A 205 -7.12 -20.74 -24.29
N ASP A 206 -6.74 -22.01 -24.32
CA ASP A 206 -6.38 -22.76 -23.11
C ASP A 206 -4.96 -22.37 -22.70
N ALA A 207 -4.81 -21.84 -21.50
CA ALA A 207 -3.54 -21.40 -20.98
C ALA A 207 -3.18 -22.13 -19.68
N SER A 208 -1.91 -22.45 -19.52
CA SER A 208 -1.39 -23.12 -18.34
C SER A 208 -0.69 -22.13 -17.42
N ILE A 209 -0.91 -22.26 -16.11
CA ILE A 209 -0.27 -21.42 -15.10
C ILE A 209 0.72 -22.25 -14.30
N CYS A 210 2.01 -22.01 -14.50
CA CYS A 210 3.03 -22.55 -13.60
C CYS A 210 3.22 -21.64 -12.38
N GLN A 211 2.61 -22.02 -11.25
CA GLN A 211 2.88 -21.38 -9.95
C GLN A 211 4.07 -22.03 -9.21
N SER A 212 4.45 -23.27 -9.56
CA SER A 212 5.58 -24.01 -8.98
C SER A 212 6.15 -25.06 -9.96
N LYS A 213 7.21 -25.81 -9.57
CA LYS A 213 7.80 -26.94 -10.32
C LYS A 213 6.79 -28.07 -10.63
N VAL A 214 5.62 -28.07 -10.00
CA VAL A 214 4.52 -29.01 -10.27
C VAL A 214 3.21 -28.21 -10.19
N CYS A 215 2.63 -27.81 -11.32
CA CYS A 215 1.29 -27.19 -11.36
C CYS A 215 0.60 -27.46 -12.71
N ASP A 216 -0.58 -28.10 -12.65
CA ASP A 216 -1.50 -28.45 -13.76
C ASP A 216 -2.77 -27.56 -13.76
N ASP A 217 -2.67 -26.30 -13.33
CA ASP A 217 -3.82 -25.40 -13.33
C ASP A 217 -4.03 -24.79 -14.73
N MET A 218 -4.89 -25.44 -15.50
CA MET A 218 -5.41 -24.94 -16.79
C MET A 218 -6.46 -23.85 -16.56
N VAL A 219 -6.22 -22.67 -17.12
CA VAL A 219 -7.13 -21.52 -17.13
C VAL A 219 -7.45 -21.18 -18.57
N THR A 220 -8.75 -21.13 -18.88
CA THR A 220 -9.24 -20.75 -20.20
C THR A 220 -9.51 -19.25 -20.25
N GLY A 221 -9.24 -18.63 -21.39
CA GLY A 221 -9.49 -17.22 -21.59
C GLY A 221 -9.63 -16.84 -23.05
N TYR A 222 -10.00 -15.59 -23.30
CA TYR A 222 -10.19 -15.03 -24.63
C TYR A 222 -8.94 -14.27 -25.06
N ASP A 223 -8.50 -14.49 -26.30
CA ASP A 223 -7.45 -13.69 -26.92
C ASP A 223 -7.91 -12.24 -27.08
N CYS A 224 -7.03 -11.30 -26.77
CA CYS A 224 -7.27 -9.86 -26.94
C CYS A 224 -6.88 -9.36 -28.34
N GLY A 225 -6.55 -10.26 -29.26
CA GLY A 225 -6.41 -9.97 -30.69
C GLY A 225 -4.99 -9.72 -31.17
N ASN A 226 -4.84 -9.69 -32.50
CA ASN A 226 -3.53 -9.64 -33.17
C ASN A 226 -2.79 -8.31 -32.96
N GLU A 227 -3.50 -7.20 -32.81
CA GLU A 227 -2.88 -5.88 -32.56
C GLU A 227 -2.09 -5.89 -31.25
N VAL A 228 -2.72 -6.35 -30.17
CA VAL A 228 -2.10 -6.49 -28.84
C VAL A 228 -0.97 -7.50 -28.88
N ALA A 229 -1.15 -8.62 -29.60
CA ALA A 229 -0.12 -9.63 -29.77
C ALA A 229 1.16 -9.07 -30.44
N HIS A 230 1.01 -8.33 -31.53
CA HIS A 230 2.13 -7.68 -32.21
C HIS A 230 2.81 -6.65 -31.30
N TRP A 231 2.02 -5.81 -30.63
CA TRP A 231 2.54 -4.82 -29.69
C TRP A 231 3.36 -5.46 -28.56
N LEU A 232 2.89 -6.59 -28.00
CA LEU A 232 3.62 -7.35 -26.99
C LEU A 232 4.93 -7.94 -27.53
N THR A 233 4.91 -8.46 -28.76
CA THR A 233 6.12 -8.96 -29.42
C THR A 233 7.15 -7.85 -29.62
N ASP A 234 6.73 -6.65 -30.03
CA ASP A 234 7.61 -5.49 -30.20
C ASP A 234 8.15 -5.00 -28.85
N CYS A 235 7.30 -4.96 -27.82
CA CYS A 235 7.70 -4.58 -26.47
C CYS A 235 8.76 -5.52 -25.90
N LEU A 236 8.55 -6.84 -25.98
CA LEU A 236 9.36 -7.82 -25.24
C LEU A 236 10.44 -8.49 -26.11
N GLY A 237 10.39 -8.35 -27.43
CA GLY A 237 11.30 -9.00 -28.38
C GLY A 237 11.07 -10.52 -28.49
N ILE A 238 9.90 -11.01 -28.09
CA ILE A 238 9.54 -12.43 -28.08
C ILE A 238 8.37 -12.64 -29.04
N LYS A 239 8.51 -13.60 -29.96
CA LYS A 239 7.46 -13.91 -30.95
C LYS A 239 6.39 -14.80 -30.35
N GLY A 240 5.17 -14.68 -30.88
CA GLY A 240 4.05 -15.56 -30.54
C GLY A 240 3.42 -15.27 -29.18
N LEU A 241 3.58 -14.05 -28.66
CA LEU A 241 2.94 -13.64 -27.42
C LEU A 241 1.46 -13.34 -27.64
N ARG A 242 0.62 -13.70 -26.67
CA ARG A 242 -0.80 -13.38 -26.65
C ARG A 242 -1.20 -12.80 -25.30
N LEU A 243 -2.08 -11.81 -25.32
CA LEU A 243 -2.75 -11.33 -24.11
C LEU A 243 -4.07 -12.09 -23.99
N VAL A 244 -4.24 -12.81 -22.89
CA VAL A 244 -5.42 -13.62 -22.63
C VAL A 244 -6.21 -13.03 -21.48
N LYS A 245 -7.49 -12.74 -21.72
CA LYS A 245 -8.47 -12.32 -20.71
C LYS A 245 -9.15 -13.55 -20.11
N LYS A 246 -9.12 -13.69 -18.79
CA LYS A 246 -9.72 -14.85 -18.11
C LYS A 246 -11.23 -14.96 -18.38
N CYS A 247 -11.72 -16.18 -18.63
CA CYS A 247 -13.15 -16.47 -18.62
C CYS A 247 -13.71 -16.39 -17.19
N ALA A 248 -14.86 -15.73 -17.01
CA ALA A 248 -15.46 -15.57 -15.68
C ALA A 248 -15.92 -16.89 -15.05
N LYS A 249 -16.14 -17.95 -15.83
CA LYS A 249 -16.71 -19.22 -15.36
C LYS A 249 -15.83 -20.41 -15.72
N ARG A 250 -15.32 -21.15 -14.72
CA ARG A 250 -14.85 -22.53 -14.92
C ARG A 250 -16.07 -23.44 -14.93
N ARG A 251 -16.32 -24.16 -16.02
CA ARG A 251 -17.15 -25.38 -15.94
C ARG A 251 -16.27 -26.46 -15.33
N THR A 252 -16.47 -26.76 -14.05
CA THR A 252 -15.88 -27.99 -13.48
C THR A 252 -16.59 -29.20 -14.11
N PRO A 253 -15.95 -30.38 -14.21
CA PRO A 253 -16.60 -31.61 -14.68
C PRO A 253 -17.85 -31.98 -13.86
N THR A 254 -17.96 -31.43 -12.64
CA THR A 254 -19.06 -31.63 -11.69
C THR A 254 -20.14 -30.53 -11.74
N GLY A 255 -20.07 -29.58 -12.66
CA GLY A 255 -21.11 -28.54 -12.85
C GLY A 255 -21.10 -27.40 -11.82
N SER A 256 -20.17 -27.39 -10.86
CA SER A 256 -20.00 -26.29 -9.90
C SER A 256 -19.23 -25.12 -10.50
N VAL A 257 -19.75 -23.90 -10.35
CA VAL A 257 -19.09 -22.65 -10.78
C VAL A 257 -18.24 -22.16 -9.62
N LYS A 258 -16.92 -22.08 -9.81
CA LYS A 258 -16.00 -21.41 -8.87
C LYS A 258 -15.36 -20.21 -9.57
N ASP A 259 -15.38 -19.07 -8.89
CA ASP A 259 -14.64 -17.89 -9.33
C ASP A 259 -13.14 -18.17 -9.22
N ILE A 260 -12.42 -18.12 -10.35
CA ILE A 260 -10.96 -18.32 -10.37
C ILE A 260 -10.28 -17.02 -9.96
N ALA A 261 -9.48 -16.99 -8.90
CA ALA A 261 -8.58 -15.87 -8.68
C ALA A 261 -7.19 -16.22 -9.25
N LEU A 262 -6.62 -15.36 -10.11
CA LEU A 262 -5.24 -15.48 -10.58
C LEU A 262 -4.21 -14.96 -9.56
N CYS A 263 -4.69 -14.64 -8.35
CA CYS A 263 -3.86 -14.28 -7.22
C CYS A 263 -3.02 -15.47 -6.78
N ASN A 264 -1.78 -15.22 -6.37
CA ASN A 264 -0.87 -16.31 -6.01
C ASN A 264 -1.28 -16.98 -4.68
N GLN A 265 -1.85 -16.24 -3.72
CA GLN A 265 -2.20 -16.76 -2.39
C GLN A 265 -3.42 -16.10 -1.73
N ALA A 266 -3.64 -14.79 -1.92
CA ALA A 266 -4.73 -14.03 -1.29
C ALA A 266 -5.33 -12.99 -2.24
N GLN A 267 -6.58 -12.57 -1.98
CA GLN A 267 -7.33 -11.60 -2.82
C GLN A 267 -6.69 -10.21 -2.81
N PHE A 268 -6.24 -9.77 -1.64
CA PHE A 268 -5.52 -8.51 -1.47
C PHE A 268 -4.16 -8.76 -0.82
N LEU A 269 -3.19 -7.93 -1.19
CA LEU A 269 -1.96 -7.78 -0.45
C LEU A 269 -1.96 -6.38 0.19
N LEU A 270 -1.92 -6.34 1.51
CA LEU A 270 -1.77 -5.13 2.32
C LEU A 270 -0.30 -4.94 2.67
N ILE A 271 0.20 -3.71 2.54
CA ILE A 271 1.50 -3.33 3.10
C ILE A 271 1.38 -2.01 3.83
N ASN A 272 2.19 -1.86 4.86
CA ASN A 272 2.35 -0.60 5.57
C ASN A 272 3.61 0.12 5.10
N ARG A 273 3.46 1.38 4.69
CA ARG A 273 4.55 2.26 4.28
C ARG A 273 5.61 2.41 5.37
N SER A 274 5.22 2.40 6.63
CA SER A 274 6.13 2.45 7.79
C SER A 274 7.00 1.19 7.86
N SER A 275 6.44 0.01 7.57
CA SER A 275 7.16 -1.27 7.48
C SER A 275 8.15 -1.32 6.33
N VAL A 276 7.74 -0.88 5.13
CA VAL A 276 8.63 -0.85 3.97
C VAL A 276 9.83 0.03 4.25
N ARG A 277 9.63 1.19 4.89
CA ARG A 277 10.71 2.09 5.27
C ARG A 277 11.65 1.50 6.32
N TRP A 278 11.09 0.81 7.31
CA TRP A 278 11.86 0.06 8.29
C TRP A 278 12.73 -1.02 7.62
N LEU A 279 12.23 -1.64 6.55
CA LEU A 279 12.98 -2.61 5.76
C LEU A 279 14.07 -1.94 4.93
N THR A 280 13.78 -0.83 4.24
CA THR A 280 14.77 -0.10 3.43
C THR A 280 15.99 0.30 4.27
N LYS A 281 15.80 0.67 5.54
CA LYS A 281 16.91 0.98 6.47
C LYS A 281 17.84 -0.21 6.78
N ARG A 282 17.40 -1.45 6.52
CA ARG A 282 18.19 -2.68 6.72
C ARG A 282 18.89 -3.15 5.44
N ILE A 283 18.51 -2.61 4.28
CA ILE A 283 19.10 -2.95 2.99
C ILE A 283 20.29 -2.00 2.78
N SER A 284 21.51 -2.54 2.77
CA SER A 284 22.76 -1.76 2.63
C SER A 284 23.31 -1.73 1.21
N THR A 285 22.81 -2.59 0.31
CA THR A 285 23.41 -2.84 -1.01
C THR A 285 22.84 -1.97 -2.12
N GLU A 286 21.54 -1.67 -2.09
CA GLU A 286 20.84 -0.90 -3.11
C GLU A 286 19.88 0.08 -2.44
N MET A 287 20.16 1.38 -2.59
CA MET A 287 19.31 2.45 -2.09
C MET A 287 18.45 2.97 -3.23
N GLU A 288 17.14 2.91 -3.06
CA GLU A 288 16.18 3.49 -3.99
C GLU A 288 15.14 4.34 -3.22
N PRO A 289 14.42 5.25 -3.90
CA PRO A 289 13.31 5.98 -3.30
C PRO A 289 12.25 5.03 -2.75
N LEU A 290 11.70 5.35 -1.58
CA LEU A 290 10.69 4.53 -0.92
C LEU A 290 9.50 4.12 -1.81
N PRO A 291 8.93 5.02 -2.66
CA PRO A 291 7.85 4.62 -3.56
C PRO A 291 8.21 3.47 -4.49
N HIS A 292 9.46 3.39 -4.95
CA HIS A 292 9.91 2.28 -5.81
C HIS A 292 9.97 0.97 -5.03
N THR A 293 10.45 1.00 -3.78
CA THR A 293 10.46 -0.19 -2.93
C THR A 293 9.05 -0.66 -2.61
N ILE A 294 8.10 0.25 -2.37
CA ILE A 294 6.67 -0.05 -2.18
C ILE A 294 6.13 -0.80 -3.41
N ASP A 295 6.39 -0.29 -4.62
CA ASP A 295 5.91 -0.89 -5.86
C ASP A 295 6.46 -2.32 -6.08
N ARG A 296 7.64 -2.66 -5.54
CA ARG A 296 8.24 -4.01 -5.64
C ARG A 296 7.43 -5.09 -4.91
N PHE A 297 6.72 -4.74 -3.83
CA PHE A 297 5.86 -5.69 -3.11
C PHE A 297 4.61 -6.06 -3.89
N ARG A 298 4.23 -5.23 -4.87
CA ARG A 298 3.02 -5.40 -5.68
C ARG A 298 1.74 -5.48 -4.84
N ALA A 299 1.70 -4.71 -3.75
CA ALA A 299 0.55 -4.64 -2.87
C ALA A 299 -0.66 -4.01 -3.57
N ASN A 300 -1.86 -4.41 -3.16
CA ASN A 300 -3.11 -3.83 -3.59
C ASN A 300 -3.53 -2.64 -2.72
N LEU A 301 -3.21 -2.72 -1.43
CA LEU A 301 -3.53 -1.70 -0.45
C LEU A 301 -2.22 -1.26 0.20
N VAL A 302 -1.91 0.02 0.09
CA VAL A 302 -0.79 0.64 0.80
C VAL A 302 -1.38 1.54 1.87
N ILE A 303 -1.18 1.16 3.13
CA ILE A 303 -1.57 1.95 4.29
C ILE A 303 -0.35 2.64 4.90
N GLU A 304 -0.59 3.63 5.75
CA GLU A 304 0.42 4.20 6.63
C GLU A 304 -0.13 4.18 8.05
N THR A 305 0.58 3.46 8.92
CA THR A 305 0.36 3.47 10.36
C THR A 305 1.53 4.15 11.06
N GLN A 306 1.44 4.34 12.38
CA GLN A 306 2.49 5.03 13.13
C GLN A 306 3.77 4.21 13.25
N THR A 307 3.63 2.89 13.42
CA THR A 307 4.75 1.98 13.68
C THR A 307 4.93 1.00 12.53
N ALA A 308 6.15 0.49 12.38
CA ALA A 308 6.42 -0.57 11.44
C ALA A 308 5.89 -1.91 11.98
N LEU A 309 5.37 -2.74 11.08
CA LEU A 309 4.86 -4.10 11.27
C LEU A 309 3.53 -4.20 12.03
N GLU A 310 2.88 -3.08 12.32
CA GLU A 310 1.56 -3.02 12.97
C GLU A 310 0.49 -3.79 12.19
N GLU A 311 0.61 -3.83 10.86
CA GLU A 311 -0.31 -4.55 9.97
C GLU A 311 -0.29 -6.08 10.17
N MET A 312 0.70 -6.63 10.87
CA MET A 312 0.79 -8.06 11.14
C MET A 312 -0.21 -8.53 12.20
N ASP A 313 -0.66 -7.62 13.05
CA ASP A 313 -1.60 -7.90 14.14
C ASP A 313 -3.06 -7.62 13.73
N PHE A 314 -3.30 -7.21 12.49
CA PHE A 314 -4.64 -6.90 12.00
C PHE A 314 -5.44 -8.18 11.72
N GLU A 315 -6.54 -8.35 12.45
CA GLU A 315 -7.49 -9.45 12.22
C GLU A 315 -8.57 -9.09 11.18
N ALA A 316 -8.89 -7.80 11.05
CA ALA A 316 -9.88 -7.28 10.10
C ALA A 316 -9.47 -5.88 9.63
N LEU A 317 -9.85 -5.51 8.39
CA LEU A 317 -9.57 -4.20 7.82
C LEU A 317 -10.87 -3.52 7.38
N ILE A 318 -11.19 -2.39 8.02
CA ILE A 318 -12.36 -1.59 7.67
C ILE A 318 -11.90 -0.27 7.05
N ILE A 319 -12.33 -0.01 5.82
CA ILE A 319 -12.03 1.22 5.09
C ILE A 319 -13.37 1.88 4.71
N GLY A 320 -13.67 3.00 5.37
CA GLY A 320 -14.99 3.63 5.26
C GLY A 320 -16.07 2.70 5.81
N GLU A 321 -17.03 2.32 4.96
CA GLU A 321 -18.12 1.39 5.30
C GLU A 321 -17.85 -0.05 4.84
N THR A 322 -16.66 -0.33 4.30
CA THR A 322 -16.33 -1.64 3.74
C THR A 322 -15.36 -2.41 4.62
N GLU A 323 -15.71 -3.65 4.93
CA GLU A 323 -14.85 -4.64 5.57
C GLU A 323 -14.19 -5.53 4.51
N LEU A 324 -12.87 -5.74 4.62
CA LEU A 324 -12.02 -6.52 3.71
C LEU A 324 -11.38 -7.70 4.42
#